data_AF-A0A671VFR4-F1
#
_entry.id   AF-A0A671VFR4-F1
#
_cell.length_a   1.000
_cell.length_b   1.000
_cell.length_c   1.000
_cell.angle_alpha   90.00
_cell.angle_beta   90.00
_cell.angle_gamma   90.00
#
_symmetry.space_group_name_H-M   'P 1'
#
loop_
_entity.id
_entity.type
_entity.pdbx_description
1 polymer ?
#
loop_
_entity_poly.entity_id
_entity_poly.type
_entity_poly.pdbx_seq_one_letter_code
_entity_poly.pdbx_strand_id
1 'polypeptide(L)'
;MNLQQPPPVIPPVHPDVQMKPLPFYDVLDVLIKPSSLGGSTAQRYHQEKYFIFALTPQQVREVCISRDFLPGGRRDYMVQIQLRFCLSETSCPQEDNYPNSLCIKVNGKLFPLPGYVPPPKNGVEQKRPGRPLNITSLVRLSSAVPNQISVTWAPEIGKTYSMSVYLVRQLTSPLLLQRLRMKGIRNPDHSRALIKEKLTADPDSEIATTSLRVSLMCPLGKMRLSVPCRAVTCSHLQCFDAALYLQMNEKKPTWICPVCDKKAAYESLIIDGLFLEILNDCSDVDEIKFQEDGTWCPMRPKIEAVKVPTQSIPKIEMVLHAAEPSSIKKADVIDLTLESSSSDDDDDDEEDTDHPLKKRSKISEQSMLSEAAVFLRVLTYQPTVRVPNVQALDTSYLTSSLADYAVPFHPSTLATIPTDMQSESAG
;
A
#
# COMPACT_ATOMS: atom_id res chain seq x y z
N MET A 1 -33.06 28.88 42.21
CA MET A 1 -32.60 27.48 42.38
C MET A 1 -31.15 27.43 41.93
N ASN A 2 -30.26 26.86 42.74
CA ASN A 2 -28.83 26.82 42.41
C ASN A 2 -28.59 25.59 41.52
N LEU A 3 -28.43 25.78 40.22
CA LEU A 3 -28.16 24.69 39.27
C LEU A 3 -26.72 24.20 39.46
N GLN A 4 -26.57 23.23 40.34
CA GLN A 4 -25.30 22.61 40.64
C GLN A 4 -24.80 21.91 39.37
N GLN A 5 -23.72 22.44 38.78
CA GLN A 5 -23.12 21.85 37.58
C GLN A 5 -22.75 20.39 37.87
N PRO A 6 -23.06 19.44 36.96
CA PRO A 6 -22.65 18.05 37.14
C PRO A 6 -21.13 18.00 37.31
N PRO A 7 -20.61 17.12 38.20
CA PRO A 7 -19.17 17.02 38.41
C PRO A 7 -18.48 16.71 37.08
N PRO A 8 -17.30 17.32 36.81
CA PRO A 8 -16.59 17.07 35.56
C PRO A 8 -16.32 15.58 35.42
N VAL A 9 -16.79 14.98 34.33
CA VAL A 9 -16.61 13.55 34.05
C VAL A 9 -15.11 13.30 33.86
N ILE A 10 -14.47 12.78 34.91
CA ILE A 10 -13.05 12.40 34.87
C ILE A 10 -12.95 11.22 33.90
N PRO A 11 -12.28 11.36 32.74
CA PRO A 11 -12.15 10.25 31.82
C PRO A 11 -11.30 9.14 32.48
N PRO A 12 -11.68 7.86 32.31
CA PRO A 12 -10.97 6.75 32.96
C PRO A 12 -9.50 6.74 32.55
N VAL A 13 -8.61 6.44 33.52
CA VAL A 13 -7.15 6.43 33.30
C VAL A 13 -6.79 5.40 32.23
N HIS A 14 -7.41 4.23 32.30
CA HIS A 14 -7.40 3.19 31.28
C HIS A 14 -8.83 2.99 30.77
N PRO A 15 -9.22 3.61 29.64
CA PRO A 15 -10.45 3.24 28.97
C PRO A 15 -10.28 1.86 28.32
N ASP A 16 -11.37 1.09 28.17
CA ASP A 16 -11.39 -0.21 27.47
C ASP A 16 -11.29 -0.07 25.93
N VAL A 17 -10.52 0.92 25.48
CA VAL A 17 -10.24 1.22 24.07
C VAL A 17 -9.28 0.16 23.54
N GLN A 18 -9.60 -0.36 22.37
CA GLN A 18 -8.74 -1.31 21.64
C GLN A 18 -8.20 -0.63 20.40
N MET A 19 -6.90 -0.77 20.12
CA MET A 19 -6.34 -0.33 18.85
C MET A 19 -6.66 -1.34 17.76
N LYS A 20 -7.08 -0.87 16.59
CA LYS A 20 -7.21 -1.73 15.41
C LYS A 20 -5.83 -2.33 15.06
N PRO A 21 -5.74 -3.66 14.82
CA PRO A 21 -4.50 -4.30 14.37
C PRO A 21 -3.97 -3.67 13.09
N LEU A 22 -2.64 -3.70 12.91
CA LEU A 22 -1.98 -3.21 11.71
C LEU A 22 -1.36 -4.39 10.98
N PRO A 23 -1.71 -4.66 9.71
CA PRO A 23 -1.27 -5.88 9.02
C PRO A 23 0.25 -6.08 9.02
N PHE A 24 1.02 -5.00 8.88
CA PHE A 24 2.49 -5.06 8.84
C PHE A 24 3.17 -5.12 10.22
N TYR A 25 2.44 -5.30 11.33
CA TYR A 25 3.02 -5.32 12.68
C TYR A 25 2.37 -6.39 13.57
N ASP A 26 3.15 -7.41 13.97
CA ASP A 26 2.76 -8.27 15.09
C ASP A 26 3.01 -7.52 16.40
N VAL A 27 2.03 -7.53 17.32
CA VAL A 27 2.24 -7.06 18.69
C VAL A 27 2.91 -8.18 19.48
N LEU A 28 4.11 -7.92 19.99
CA LEU A 28 4.85 -8.83 20.87
C LEU A 28 4.52 -8.57 22.34
N ASP A 29 4.36 -7.30 22.73
CA ASP A 29 3.99 -6.91 24.09
C ASP A 29 3.34 -5.51 24.15
N VAL A 30 2.62 -5.22 25.24
CA VAL A 30 1.96 -3.94 25.51
C VAL A 30 2.70 -3.20 26.62
N LEU A 31 3.68 -2.38 26.22
CA LEU A 31 4.53 -1.61 27.14
C LEU A 31 3.76 -0.53 27.90
N ILE A 32 2.75 0.09 27.26
CA ILE A 32 1.77 0.98 27.89
C ILE A 32 0.40 0.66 27.30
N LYS A 33 -0.52 0.17 28.15
CA LYS A 33 -1.93 -0.05 27.79
C LYS A 33 -2.59 1.26 27.33
N PRO A 34 -3.62 1.22 26.47
CA PRO A 34 -4.44 2.38 26.14
C PRO A 34 -4.77 3.21 27.39
N SER A 35 -4.28 4.43 27.39
CA SER A 35 -4.29 5.33 28.53
C SER A 35 -4.80 6.68 28.08
N SER A 36 -5.85 7.17 28.72
CA SER A 36 -6.47 8.45 28.35
C SER A 36 -5.45 9.58 28.52
N LEU A 37 -5.32 10.46 27.52
CA LEU A 37 -4.55 11.70 27.65
C LEU A 37 -5.18 12.62 28.71
N GLY A 38 -6.49 12.48 28.95
CA GLY A 38 -7.26 13.26 29.92
C GLY A 38 -7.63 14.65 29.41
N GLY A 39 -8.23 15.44 30.30
CA GLY A 39 -8.53 16.85 30.05
C GLY A 39 -8.27 17.65 31.33
N SER A 40 -7.19 18.42 31.36
CA SER A 40 -6.94 19.36 32.45
C SER A 40 -7.64 20.69 32.16
N THR A 41 -8.48 21.15 33.09
CA THR A 41 -9.14 22.46 33.03
C THR A 41 -8.20 23.63 33.36
N ALA A 42 -6.99 23.35 33.86
CA ALA A 42 -6.05 24.37 34.33
C ALA A 42 -5.31 25.12 33.21
N GLN A 43 -5.18 24.53 32.01
CA GLN A 43 -4.54 25.18 30.86
C GLN A 43 -5.46 25.12 29.63
N ARG A 44 -5.89 26.29 29.15
CA ARG A 44 -6.85 26.40 28.03
C ARG A 44 -6.27 26.06 26.65
N TYR A 45 -4.97 26.28 26.44
CA TYR A 45 -4.36 26.25 25.10
C TYR A 45 -3.63 24.94 24.80
N HIS A 46 -2.88 24.43 25.77
CA HIS A 46 -2.17 23.17 25.66
C HIS A 46 -2.32 22.35 26.94
N GLN A 47 -2.34 21.04 26.79
CA GLN A 47 -2.29 20.07 27.87
C GLN A 47 -1.00 19.25 27.69
N GLU A 48 -0.32 18.94 28.79
CA GLU A 48 0.85 18.07 28.80
C GLU A 48 0.60 16.88 29.74
N LYS A 49 1.04 15.69 29.33
CA LYS A 49 1.01 14.48 30.16
C LYS A 49 2.26 13.65 29.93
N TYR A 50 2.75 13.07 31.02
CA TYR A 50 3.94 12.25 31.06
C TYR A 50 3.57 10.77 31.23
N PHE A 51 4.29 9.92 30.51
CA PHE A 51 4.15 8.47 30.54
C PHE A 51 5.53 7.84 30.72
N ILE A 52 5.59 6.73 31.45
CA ILE A 52 6.83 6.02 31.77
C ILE A 52 6.65 4.54 31.45
N PHE A 53 7.66 3.93 30.84
CA PHE A 53 7.74 2.48 30.66
C PHE A 53 9.19 2.00 30.83
N ALA A 54 9.37 0.74 31.18
CA ALA A 54 10.67 0.07 31.22
C ALA A 54 10.67 -1.10 30.24
N LEU A 55 11.85 -1.46 29.74
CA LEU A 55 12.04 -2.65 28.91
C LEU A 55 12.62 -3.79 29.75
N THR A 56 12.17 -5.02 29.54
CA THR A 56 12.81 -6.19 30.15
C THR A 56 14.16 -6.49 29.45
N PRO A 57 15.10 -7.21 30.11
CA PRO A 57 16.34 -7.62 29.47
C PRO A 57 16.13 -8.44 28.18
N GLN A 58 15.02 -9.19 28.09
CA GLN A 58 14.66 -9.94 26.89
C GLN A 58 14.23 -9.00 25.75
N GLN A 59 13.31 -8.06 26.02
CA GLN A 59 12.84 -7.10 25.02
C GLN A 59 14.00 -6.25 24.47
N VAL A 60 14.94 -5.83 25.33
CA VAL A 60 16.16 -5.12 24.90
C VAL A 60 16.99 -5.99 23.94
N ARG A 61 17.22 -7.27 24.26
CA ARG A 61 17.93 -8.19 23.35
C ARG A 61 17.19 -8.35 22.03
N GLU A 62 15.88 -8.59 22.06
CA GLU A 62 15.06 -8.77 20.86
C GLU A 62 15.11 -7.57 19.93
N VAL A 63 15.01 -6.35 20.45
CA VAL A 63 15.22 -5.13 19.65
C VAL A 63 16.64 -5.11 19.08
N CYS A 64 17.68 -5.23 19.93
CA CYS A 64 19.07 -5.09 19.50
C CYS A 64 19.49 -6.10 18.41
N ILE A 65 19.05 -7.36 18.47
CA ILE A 65 19.38 -8.38 17.46
C ILE A 65 18.55 -8.27 16.19
N SER A 66 17.41 -7.57 16.20
CA SER A 66 16.49 -7.45 15.06
C SER A 66 16.93 -6.47 13.96
N ARG A 67 18.17 -5.98 14.00
CA ARG A 67 18.66 -4.93 13.11
C ARG A 67 18.97 -5.49 11.73
N ASP A 68 18.10 -5.20 10.77
CA ASP A 68 18.16 -5.71 9.40
C ASP A 68 17.92 -4.59 8.37
N PHE A 69 17.98 -4.90 7.07
CA PHE A 69 17.66 -3.98 6.00
C PHE A 69 16.15 -3.90 5.77
N LEU A 70 15.54 -2.76 6.13
CA LEU A 70 14.12 -2.50 5.84
C LEU A 70 13.90 -2.03 4.38
N PRO A 71 12.65 -2.15 3.86
CA PRO A 71 12.27 -1.58 2.56
C PRO A 71 12.69 -0.11 2.44
N GLY A 72 13.49 0.20 1.41
CA GLY A 72 14.17 1.50 1.25
C GLY A 72 15.67 1.50 1.57
N GLY A 73 16.25 0.33 1.89
CA GLY A 73 17.71 0.13 1.95
C GLY A 73 18.41 0.68 3.20
N ARG A 74 17.66 1.24 4.15
CA ARG A 74 18.18 1.66 5.45
C ARG A 74 18.21 0.47 6.40
N ARG A 75 19.31 0.30 7.13
CA ARG A 75 19.36 -0.64 8.26
C ARG A 75 18.60 -0.04 9.44
N ASP A 76 17.56 -0.72 9.89
CA ASP A 76 16.70 -0.33 11.00
C ASP A 76 16.26 -1.60 11.76
N TYR A 77 15.55 -1.46 12.87
CA TYR A 77 15.12 -2.58 13.68
C TYR A 77 13.81 -3.17 13.16
N MET A 78 13.77 -4.49 12.95
CA MET A 78 12.51 -5.20 12.67
C MET A 78 11.64 -5.32 13.91
N VAL A 79 12.23 -5.36 15.12
CA VAL A 79 11.50 -5.28 16.39
C VAL A 79 11.60 -3.85 16.92
N GLN A 80 10.45 -3.18 17.08
CA GLN A 80 10.34 -1.74 17.28
C GLN A 80 9.49 -1.41 18.51
N ILE A 81 9.77 -0.26 19.12
CA ILE A 81 8.86 0.39 20.07
C ILE A 81 7.95 1.31 19.28
N GLN A 82 6.66 0.97 19.23
CA GLN A 82 5.63 1.66 18.45
C GLN A 82 4.68 2.42 19.38
N LEU A 83 4.63 3.74 19.22
CA LEU A 83 3.70 4.64 19.89
C LEU A 83 2.48 4.87 18.99
N ARG A 84 1.27 4.75 19.54
CA ARG A 84 -0.01 4.96 18.83
C ARG A 84 -0.93 5.88 19.61
N PHE A 85 -1.77 6.60 18.88
CA PHE A 85 -2.80 7.49 19.40
C PHE A 85 -4.13 7.19 18.73
N CYS A 86 -5.23 7.33 19.45
CA CYS A 86 -6.59 7.12 18.96
C CYS A 86 -7.59 8.01 19.69
N LEU A 87 -8.83 8.05 19.21
CA LEU A 87 -9.95 8.54 20.00
C LEU A 87 -10.25 7.54 21.14
N SER A 88 -10.70 8.04 22.28
CA SER A 88 -11.07 7.18 23.43
C SER A 88 -12.48 6.59 23.29
N GLU A 89 -12.82 6.08 22.11
CA GLU A 89 -14.09 5.43 21.83
C GLU A 89 -13.99 3.91 22.04
N THR A 90 -14.97 3.33 22.74
CA THR A 90 -15.00 1.90 23.10
C THR A 90 -16.00 1.08 22.28
N SER A 91 -16.75 1.71 21.37
CA SER A 91 -17.74 1.06 20.50
C SER A 91 -17.13 0.13 19.44
N CYS A 92 -15.87 0.37 19.06
CA CYS A 92 -15.13 -0.46 18.10
C CYS A 92 -13.61 -0.28 18.24
N PRO A 93 -12.79 -1.21 17.68
CA PRO A 93 -11.34 -1.03 17.60
C PRO A 93 -10.95 0.19 16.76
N GLN A 94 -10.12 1.05 17.36
CA GLN A 94 -9.83 2.40 16.87
C GLN A 94 -8.69 2.46 15.85
N GLU A 95 -8.88 3.26 14.79
CA GLU A 95 -7.80 3.61 13.86
C GLU A 95 -6.88 4.67 14.48
N ASP A 96 -5.63 4.78 13.99
CA ASP A 96 -4.70 5.80 14.49
C ASP A 96 -5.24 7.21 14.21
N ASN A 97 -5.32 8.06 15.24
CA ASN A 97 -5.88 9.39 15.17
C ASN A 97 -5.14 10.32 16.14
N TYR A 98 -4.55 11.40 15.61
CA TYR A 98 -3.77 12.34 16.42
C TYR A 98 -4.65 13.43 17.06
N PRO A 99 -4.38 13.82 18.30
CA PRO A 99 -4.85 15.09 18.88
C PRO A 99 -4.39 16.30 18.05
N ASN A 100 -5.15 17.41 18.13
CA ASN A 100 -4.71 18.68 17.58
C ASN A 100 -3.41 19.19 18.23
N SER A 101 -2.57 19.86 17.44
CA SER A 101 -1.27 20.41 17.86
C SER A 101 -0.34 19.42 18.59
N LEU A 102 -0.43 18.12 18.24
CA LEU A 102 0.38 17.07 18.85
C LEU A 102 1.89 17.36 18.75
N CYS A 103 2.55 17.29 19.89
CA CYS A 103 3.99 17.35 20.09
C CYS A 103 4.40 16.22 21.03
N ILE A 104 5.54 15.58 20.76
CA ILE A 104 6.01 14.39 21.50
C ILE A 104 7.49 14.55 21.82
N LYS A 105 7.87 14.32 23.07
CA LYS A 105 9.28 14.18 23.47
C LYS A 105 9.51 12.79 24.07
N VAL A 106 10.55 12.10 23.64
CA VAL A 106 10.98 10.81 24.19
C VAL A 106 12.35 10.99 24.80
N ASN A 107 12.48 10.70 26.10
CA ASN A 107 13.70 10.93 26.91
C ASN A 107 14.27 12.35 26.75
N GLY A 108 13.38 13.35 26.73
CA GLY A 108 13.71 14.77 26.54
C GLY A 108 13.95 15.22 25.09
N LYS A 109 14.14 14.29 24.14
CA LYS A 109 14.36 14.61 22.71
C LYS A 109 13.03 14.75 21.98
N LEU A 110 12.88 15.79 21.17
CA LEU A 110 11.72 16.00 20.31
C LEU A 110 11.62 14.89 19.25
N PHE A 111 10.45 14.28 19.11
CA PHE A 111 10.16 13.31 18.05
C PHE A 111 9.60 14.01 16.81
N PRO A 112 10.21 13.85 15.62
CA PRO A 112 9.73 14.48 14.38
C PRO A 112 8.46 13.79 13.90
N LEU A 113 7.33 14.49 14.03
CA LEU A 113 6.04 13.98 13.56
C LEU A 113 5.92 13.98 12.02
N PRO A 114 5.00 13.15 11.48
CA PRO A 114 4.66 13.16 10.06
C PRO A 114 4.38 14.57 9.52
N GLY A 115 4.88 14.87 8.32
CA GLY A 115 4.51 16.09 7.59
C GLY A 115 3.01 16.17 7.34
N TYR A 116 2.51 17.39 7.21
CA TYR A 116 1.10 17.65 6.87
C TYR A 116 0.80 17.22 5.43
N VAL A 117 -0.46 16.88 5.17
CA VAL A 117 -0.97 16.70 3.80
C VAL A 117 -1.18 18.08 3.19
N PRO A 118 -0.82 18.31 1.90
CA PRO A 118 -1.08 19.58 1.23
C PRO A 118 -2.55 20.02 1.36
N PRO A 119 -2.83 21.32 1.57
CA PRO A 119 -4.19 21.77 1.79
C PRO A 119 -5.07 21.54 0.55
N PRO A 120 -6.32 21.06 0.70
CA PRO A 120 -7.31 21.21 -0.35
C PRO A 120 -7.61 22.71 -0.55
N LYS A 121 -8.01 23.10 -1.77
CA LYS A 121 -8.22 24.50 -2.19
C LYS A 121 -9.28 25.28 -1.37
N ASN A 122 -9.97 24.63 -0.44
CA ASN A 122 -11.16 25.13 0.24
C ASN A 122 -10.91 25.59 1.71
N GLY A 123 -9.64 25.76 2.13
CA GLY A 123 -9.29 26.35 3.43
C GLY A 123 -9.63 25.51 4.67
N VAL A 124 -9.94 24.22 4.51
CA VAL A 124 -10.24 23.31 5.63
C VAL A 124 -8.97 23.07 6.49
N GLU A 125 -9.14 23.07 7.81
CA GLU A 125 -8.06 22.91 8.78
C GLU A 125 -7.27 21.60 8.57
N GLN A 126 -5.93 21.69 8.51
CA GLN A 126 -5.07 20.56 8.15
C GLN A 126 -4.90 19.58 9.32
N LYS A 127 -5.75 18.55 9.40
CA LYS A 127 -5.50 17.42 10.31
C LYS A 127 -4.44 16.48 9.72
N ARG A 128 -3.36 16.23 10.47
CA ARG A 128 -2.34 15.22 10.11
C ARG A 128 -2.99 13.83 10.11
N PRO A 129 -2.78 12.99 9.07
CA PRO A 129 -3.30 11.62 9.07
C PRO A 129 -2.63 10.82 10.19
N GLY A 130 -3.43 10.19 11.02
CA GLY A 130 -2.92 9.32 12.09
C GLY A 130 -2.23 8.10 11.50
N ARG A 131 -1.10 7.73 12.10
CA ARG A 131 -0.33 6.52 11.77
C ARG A 131 0.51 6.08 12.99
N PRO A 132 0.91 4.80 13.09
CA PRO A 132 1.87 4.35 14.09
C PRO A 132 3.18 5.15 14.01
N LEU A 133 3.81 5.38 15.17
CA LEU A 133 5.07 6.09 15.31
C LEU A 133 6.15 5.15 15.85
N ASN A 134 7.13 4.79 15.02
CA ASN A 134 8.34 4.10 15.47
C ASN A 134 9.21 5.08 16.26
N ILE A 135 9.26 4.94 17.59
CA ILE A 135 10.07 5.79 18.48
C ILE A 135 11.39 5.14 18.91
N THR A 136 11.71 3.95 18.40
CA THR A 136 12.85 3.09 18.81
C THR A 136 14.19 3.85 18.87
N SER A 137 14.45 4.75 17.93
CA SER A 137 15.69 5.54 17.85
C SER A 137 15.87 6.57 18.97
N LEU A 138 14.81 6.91 19.72
CA LEU A 138 14.85 7.80 20.89
C LEU A 138 14.74 7.05 22.22
N VAL A 139 14.44 5.75 22.18
CA VAL A 139 14.31 4.87 23.35
C VAL A 139 15.70 4.47 23.87
N ARG A 140 15.85 4.51 25.19
CA ARG A 140 16.99 3.91 25.91
C ARG A 140 16.79 2.40 25.90
N LEU A 141 17.56 1.69 25.06
CA LEU A 141 17.59 0.24 25.00
C LEU A 141 18.39 -0.35 26.17
N SER A 142 17.86 -0.19 27.38
CA SER A 142 18.42 -0.71 28.63
C SER A 142 17.29 -1.05 29.59
N SER A 143 17.42 -2.16 30.30
CA SER A 143 16.49 -2.57 31.35
C SER A 143 16.78 -1.94 32.72
N ALA A 144 17.92 -1.25 32.85
CA ALA A 144 18.34 -0.62 34.11
C ALA A 144 17.78 0.81 34.30
N VAL A 145 17.21 1.41 33.25
CA VAL A 145 16.67 2.78 33.29
C VAL A 145 15.30 2.85 32.59
N PRO A 146 14.32 3.56 33.17
CA PRO A 146 13.04 3.78 32.51
C PRO A 146 13.18 4.75 31.33
N ASN A 147 12.22 4.61 30.42
CA ASN A 147 11.95 5.53 29.31
C ASN A 147 10.79 6.45 29.67
N GLN A 148 10.89 7.72 29.30
CA GLN A 148 9.86 8.73 29.54
C GLN A 148 9.37 9.32 28.23
N ILE A 149 8.05 9.45 28.08
CA ILE A 149 7.38 10.15 27.00
C ILE A 149 6.64 11.36 27.59
N SER A 150 6.90 12.56 27.09
CA SER A 150 5.99 13.71 27.26
C SER A 150 5.17 13.85 25.99
N VAL A 151 3.86 14.02 26.15
CA VAL A 151 2.90 14.33 25.08
C VAL A 151 2.30 15.69 25.40
N THR A 152 2.34 16.60 24.43
CA THR A 152 1.64 17.89 24.49
C THR A 152 0.61 17.95 23.35
N TRP A 153 -0.60 18.43 23.61
CA TRP A 153 -1.66 18.60 22.62
C TRP A 153 -2.55 19.80 22.93
N ALA A 154 -3.34 20.25 21.94
CA ALA A 154 -4.45 21.17 22.16
C ALA A 154 -5.76 20.37 22.36
N PRO A 155 -6.56 20.66 23.39
CA PRO A 155 -7.83 19.96 23.61
C PRO A 155 -8.87 20.31 22.54
N GLU A 156 -9.68 19.32 22.16
CA GLU A 156 -10.82 19.48 21.25
C GLU A 156 -12.14 19.24 22.00
N ILE A 157 -13.12 20.13 21.86
CA ILE A 157 -14.43 19.98 22.50
C ILE A 157 -15.12 18.71 21.96
N GLY A 158 -15.63 17.88 22.87
CA GLY A 158 -16.35 16.64 22.53
C GLY A 158 -15.45 15.47 22.11
N LYS A 159 -14.11 15.63 22.07
CA LYS A 159 -13.19 14.53 21.76
C LYS A 159 -12.25 14.28 22.92
N THR A 160 -12.08 13.00 23.26
CA THR A 160 -11.02 12.55 24.15
C THR A 160 -10.12 11.58 23.40
N TYR A 161 -8.85 11.56 23.75
CA TYR A 161 -7.83 10.80 23.05
C TYR A 161 -7.11 9.86 24.02
N SER A 162 -6.65 8.72 23.50
CA SER A 162 -5.84 7.74 24.23
C SER A 162 -4.49 7.54 23.55
N MET A 163 -3.49 7.19 24.35
CA MET A 163 -2.15 6.83 23.92
C MET A 163 -1.82 5.40 24.37
N SER A 164 -1.10 4.66 23.55
CA SER A 164 -0.59 3.33 23.88
C SER A 164 0.80 3.11 23.28
N VAL A 165 1.59 2.23 23.90
CA VAL A 165 2.94 1.87 23.44
C VAL A 165 3.06 0.36 23.39
N TYR A 166 3.57 -0.15 22.27
CA TYR A 166 3.70 -1.56 21.98
C TYR A 166 5.14 -1.90 21.63
N LEU A 167 5.57 -3.10 22.01
CA LEU A 167 6.69 -3.77 21.35
C LEU A 167 6.11 -4.53 20.16
N VAL A 168 6.61 -4.28 18.95
CA VAL A 168 6.07 -4.87 17.72
C VAL A 168 7.17 -5.47 16.86
N ARG A 169 6.83 -6.47 16.06
CA ARG A 169 7.65 -6.96 14.94
C ARG A 169 7.06 -6.46 13.64
N GLN A 170 7.80 -5.62 12.92
CA GLN A 170 7.46 -5.25 11.56
C GLN A 170 7.58 -6.46 10.63
N LEU A 171 6.59 -6.63 9.77
CA LEU A 171 6.50 -7.68 8.76
C LEU A 171 6.79 -7.11 7.37
N THR A 172 7.19 -7.99 6.45
CA THR A 172 7.42 -7.64 5.06
C THR A 172 6.29 -8.11 4.16
N SER A 173 6.17 -7.55 2.94
CA SER A 173 5.14 -7.99 1.98
C SER A 173 5.20 -9.49 1.63
N PRO A 174 6.36 -10.16 1.50
CA PRO A 174 6.42 -11.62 1.35
C PRO A 174 5.85 -12.40 2.55
N LEU A 175 6.11 -11.94 3.79
CA LEU A 175 5.57 -12.57 5.00
C LEU A 175 4.05 -12.43 5.08
N LEU A 176 3.50 -11.26 4.71
CA LEU A 176 2.05 -11.10 4.63
C LEU A 176 1.42 -11.90 3.48
N LEU A 177 2.13 -12.09 2.36
CA LEU A 177 1.67 -12.94 1.27
C LEU A 177 1.63 -14.40 1.68
N GLN A 178 2.64 -14.89 2.43
CA GLN A 178 2.62 -16.22 3.02
C GLN A 178 1.44 -16.38 3.98
N ARG A 179 1.18 -15.41 4.86
CA ARG A 179 0.00 -15.42 5.74
C ARG A 179 -1.33 -15.41 4.97
N LEU A 180 -1.42 -14.66 3.87
CA LEU A 180 -2.61 -14.65 3.02
C LEU A 180 -2.82 -16.03 2.35
N ARG A 181 -1.75 -16.70 1.91
CA ARG A 181 -1.82 -18.09 1.42
C ARG A 181 -2.25 -19.07 2.52
N MET A 182 -1.77 -18.89 3.76
CA MET A 182 -2.17 -19.71 4.91
C MET A 182 -3.63 -19.51 5.35
N LYS A 183 -4.28 -18.38 5.02
CA LYS A 183 -5.75 -18.23 5.17
C LYS A 183 -6.55 -19.18 4.25
N GLY A 184 -5.90 -19.78 3.26
CA GLY A 184 -6.52 -20.67 2.28
C GLY A 184 -6.98 -19.96 1.00
N ILE A 185 -7.35 -20.78 0.02
CA ILE A 185 -7.90 -20.34 -1.27
C ILE A 185 -9.42 -20.39 -1.16
N ARG A 186 -10.12 -19.35 -1.65
CA ARG A 186 -11.58 -19.33 -1.67
C ARG A 186 -12.10 -20.35 -2.68
N ASN A 187 -13.09 -21.16 -2.29
CA ASN A 187 -13.73 -22.13 -3.20
C ASN A 187 -14.15 -21.44 -4.52
N PRO A 188 -13.69 -21.94 -5.69
CA PRO A 188 -14.07 -21.47 -7.02
C PRO A 188 -15.57 -21.29 -7.24
N ASP A 189 -16.41 -22.11 -6.61
CA ASP A 189 -17.87 -22.08 -6.75
C ASP A 189 -18.49 -20.75 -6.30
N HIS A 190 -17.87 -20.02 -5.37
CA HIS A 190 -18.31 -18.67 -5.02
C HIS A 190 -18.16 -17.68 -6.18
N SER A 191 -17.10 -17.83 -6.99
CA SER A 191 -16.89 -16.99 -8.16
C SER A 191 -17.79 -17.44 -9.31
N ARG A 192 -18.01 -18.76 -9.47
CA ARG A 192 -19.03 -19.30 -10.40
C ARG A 192 -20.45 -18.82 -10.07
N ALA A 193 -20.82 -18.78 -8.79
CA ALA A 193 -22.11 -18.24 -8.34
C ALA A 193 -22.24 -16.74 -8.65
N LEU A 194 -21.21 -15.93 -8.39
CA LEU A 194 -21.19 -14.50 -8.71
C LEU A 194 -21.20 -14.23 -10.23
N ILE A 195 -20.61 -15.12 -11.04
CA ILE A 195 -20.72 -15.09 -12.51
C ILE A 195 -22.17 -15.34 -12.93
N LYS A 196 -22.80 -16.41 -12.40
CA LYS A 196 -24.20 -16.73 -12.69
C LYS A 196 -25.15 -15.61 -12.27
N GLU A 197 -25.02 -15.08 -11.05
CA GLU A 197 -25.78 -13.93 -10.55
C GLU A 197 -25.71 -12.72 -11.52
N LYS A 198 -24.53 -12.42 -12.05
CA LYS A 198 -24.30 -11.31 -12.99
C LYS A 198 -24.75 -11.58 -14.43
N LEU A 199 -24.94 -12.84 -14.80
CA LEU A 199 -25.40 -13.27 -16.12
C LEU A 199 -26.90 -13.60 -16.13
N THR A 200 -27.53 -13.77 -14.97
CA THR A 200 -28.98 -13.87 -14.85
C THR A 200 -29.62 -12.59 -15.38
N ALA A 201 -30.39 -12.71 -16.46
CA ALA A 201 -31.20 -11.61 -16.96
C ALA A 201 -32.27 -11.22 -15.93
N ASP A 202 -32.38 -9.94 -15.64
CA ASP A 202 -33.52 -9.37 -14.94
C ASP A 202 -34.71 -9.35 -15.94
N PRO A 203 -35.85 -10.01 -15.64
CA PRO A 203 -36.98 -10.07 -16.57
C PRO A 203 -37.62 -8.70 -16.83
N ASP A 204 -37.40 -7.71 -15.96
CA ASP A 204 -37.89 -6.34 -16.12
C ASP A 204 -36.86 -5.42 -16.85
N SER A 205 -35.70 -5.96 -17.28
CA SER A 205 -34.64 -5.23 -17.98
C SER A 205 -34.57 -5.57 -19.47
N GLU A 206 -34.64 -4.55 -20.32
CA GLU A 206 -34.43 -4.68 -21.78
C GLU A 206 -32.97 -5.07 -22.16
N ILE A 207 -32.03 -4.95 -21.21
CA ILE A 207 -30.59 -5.20 -21.45
C ILE A 207 -30.11 -6.35 -20.56
N ALA A 208 -29.93 -7.52 -21.17
CA ALA A 208 -29.33 -8.70 -20.55
C ALA A 208 -27.80 -8.74 -20.75
N THR A 209 -27.05 -9.12 -19.71
CA THR A 209 -25.60 -9.34 -19.81
C THR A 209 -25.33 -10.75 -20.34
N THR A 210 -25.11 -10.88 -21.65
CA THR A 210 -24.89 -12.19 -22.32
C THR A 210 -23.49 -12.78 -22.09
N SER A 211 -22.55 -12.03 -21.52
CA SER A 211 -21.22 -12.53 -21.16
C SER A 211 -20.43 -11.57 -20.28
N LEU A 212 -19.48 -12.10 -19.51
CA LEU A 212 -18.56 -11.32 -18.68
C LEU A 212 -17.13 -11.53 -19.16
N ARG A 213 -16.45 -10.42 -19.48
CA ARG A 213 -15.03 -10.40 -19.84
C ARG A 213 -14.18 -10.02 -18.63
N VAL A 214 -13.07 -10.73 -18.41
CA VAL A 214 -12.06 -10.38 -17.40
C VAL A 214 -10.65 -10.60 -17.95
N SER A 215 -9.69 -9.85 -17.43
CA SER A 215 -8.28 -10.04 -17.75
C SER A 215 -7.57 -10.93 -16.72
N LEU A 216 -6.69 -11.80 -17.21
CA LEU A 216 -5.73 -12.57 -16.44
C LEU A 216 -4.45 -11.77 -16.13
N MET A 217 -4.41 -10.49 -16.55
CA MET A 217 -3.34 -9.55 -16.27
C MET A 217 -3.68 -8.67 -15.08
N CYS A 218 -2.67 -8.36 -14.27
CA CYS A 218 -2.80 -7.52 -13.10
C CYS A 218 -3.09 -6.06 -13.51
N PRO A 219 -4.18 -5.43 -13.05
CA PRO A 219 -4.49 -4.04 -13.39
C PRO A 219 -3.43 -3.06 -12.86
N LEU A 220 -2.74 -3.42 -11.77
CA LEU A 220 -1.61 -2.66 -11.20
C LEU A 220 -0.31 -2.89 -11.99
N GLY A 221 0.11 -4.15 -12.12
CA GLY A 221 1.45 -4.50 -12.60
C GLY A 221 1.58 -4.67 -14.11
N LYS A 222 0.46 -4.73 -14.84
CA LYS A 222 0.39 -5.07 -16.28
C LYS A 222 1.10 -6.37 -16.67
N MET A 223 1.28 -7.26 -15.69
CA MET A 223 1.89 -8.59 -15.80
C MET A 223 0.84 -9.66 -15.47
N ARG A 224 1.04 -10.91 -15.91
CA ARG A 224 0.15 -12.02 -15.58
C ARG A 224 -0.03 -12.16 -14.07
N LEU A 225 -1.27 -12.39 -13.62
CA LEU A 225 -1.57 -12.64 -12.22
C LEU A 225 -0.81 -13.89 -11.73
N SER A 226 -0.12 -13.78 -10.59
CA SER A 226 0.56 -14.91 -9.93
C SER A 226 -0.23 -15.40 -8.72
N VAL A 227 -0.86 -14.48 -7.99
CA VAL A 227 -1.76 -14.76 -6.88
C VAL A 227 -3.03 -13.91 -7.08
N PRO A 228 -4.06 -14.45 -7.75
CA PRO A 228 -5.28 -13.69 -8.06
C PRO A 228 -6.03 -13.37 -6.77
N CYS A 229 -6.17 -12.09 -6.47
CA CYS A 229 -6.67 -11.58 -5.21
C CYS A 229 -7.69 -10.46 -5.41
N ARG A 230 -8.66 -10.40 -4.51
CA ARG A 230 -9.60 -9.28 -4.34
C ARG A 230 -10.08 -9.23 -2.89
N ALA A 231 -10.79 -8.18 -2.49
CA ALA A 231 -11.48 -8.18 -1.21
C ALA A 231 -12.84 -8.88 -1.32
N VAL A 232 -13.32 -9.53 -0.26
CA VAL A 232 -14.68 -10.13 -0.22
C VAL A 232 -15.80 -9.10 -0.43
N THR A 233 -15.52 -7.82 -0.16
CA THR A 233 -16.43 -6.68 -0.37
C THR A 233 -16.43 -6.14 -1.81
N CYS A 234 -15.60 -6.69 -2.71
CA CYS A 234 -15.54 -6.28 -4.11
C CYS A 234 -16.65 -6.95 -4.93
N SER A 235 -17.54 -6.13 -5.52
CA SER A 235 -18.63 -6.57 -6.40
C SER A 235 -18.18 -6.89 -7.86
N HIS A 236 -16.89 -6.78 -8.16
CA HIS A 236 -16.30 -7.14 -9.46
C HIS A 236 -15.61 -8.51 -9.41
N LEU A 237 -15.50 -9.16 -10.57
CA LEU A 237 -14.76 -10.41 -10.74
C LEU A 237 -13.26 -10.18 -10.96
N GLN A 238 -12.87 -9.07 -11.61
CA GLN A 238 -11.47 -8.78 -11.93
C GLN A 238 -10.58 -8.83 -10.68
N CYS A 239 -9.58 -9.71 -10.70
CA CYS A 239 -8.59 -9.83 -9.64
C CYS A 239 -7.40 -8.89 -9.88
N PHE A 240 -6.67 -8.60 -8.81
CA PHE A 240 -5.34 -7.99 -8.82
C PHE A 240 -4.32 -8.96 -8.20
N ASP A 241 -3.04 -8.68 -8.37
CA ASP A 241 -1.99 -9.57 -7.85
C ASP A 241 -1.70 -9.26 -6.38
N ALA A 242 -1.80 -10.27 -5.52
CA ALA A 242 -1.61 -10.09 -4.08
C ALA A 242 -0.19 -9.63 -3.71
N ALA A 243 0.85 -10.12 -4.38
CA ALA A 243 2.23 -9.81 -4.04
C ALA A 243 2.52 -8.33 -4.30
N LEU A 244 2.16 -7.84 -5.49
CA LEU A 244 2.31 -6.43 -5.84
C LEU A 244 1.42 -5.53 -4.97
N TYR A 245 0.19 -5.95 -4.67
CA TYR A 245 -0.70 -5.20 -3.79
C TYR A 245 -0.12 -5.01 -2.37
N LEU A 246 0.48 -6.05 -1.80
CA LEU A 246 1.12 -5.98 -0.50
C LEU A 246 2.39 -5.13 -0.55
N GLN A 247 3.22 -5.23 -1.60
CA GLN A 247 4.40 -4.37 -1.78
C GLN A 247 4.05 -2.87 -1.86
N MET A 248 2.92 -2.52 -2.49
CA MET A 248 2.44 -1.14 -2.50
C MET A 248 2.02 -0.67 -1.10
N ASN A 249 1.26 -1.49 -0.38
CA ASN A 249 0.79 -1.15 0.97
C ASN A 249 1.91 -1.14 2.03
N GLU A 250 2.98 -1.91 1.83
CA GLU A 250 4.19 -1.87 2.66
C GLU A 250 4.89 -0.50 2.60
N LYS A 251 4.89 0.13 1.43
CA LYS A 251 5.44 1.48 1.22
C LYS A 251 4.46 2.59 1.64
N LYS A 252 3.19 2.43 1.29
CA LYS A 252 2.12 3.40 1.57
C LYS A 252 0.80 2.65 1.82
N PRO A 253 0.43 2.38 3.09
CA PRO A 253 -0.74 1.56 3.42
C PRO A 253 -2.05 2.33 3.20
N THR A 254 -2.53 2.35 1.96
CA THR A 254 -3.82 2.97 1.59
C THR A 254 -4.99 2.00 1.70
N TRP A 255 -4.75 0.70 1.49
CA TRP A 255 -5.76 -0.37 1.51
C TRP A 255 -6.98 -0.09 0.64
N ILE A 256 -6.74 0.46 -0.56
CA ILE A 256 -7.75 0.75 -1.59
C ILE A 256 -7.66 -0.30 -2.70
N CYS A 257 -8.80 -0.78 -3.22
CA CYS A 257 -8.87 -1.73 -4.32
C CYS A 257 -8.49 -1.04 -5.65
N PRO A 258 -7.51 -1.55 -6.42
CA PRO A 258 -7.06 -0.94 -7.68
C PRO A 258 -8.01 -1.13 -8.87
N VAL A 259 -9.20 -1.71 -8.65
CA VAL A 259 -10.22 -1.97 -9.68
C VAL A 259 -11.48 -1.13 -9.47
N CYS A 260 -11.82 -0.78 -8.22
CA CYS A 260 -13.07 -0.09 -7.90
C CYS A 260 -12.94 0.99 -6.80
N ASP A 261 -11.72 1.30 -6.37
CA ASP A 261 -11.38 2.33 -5.39
C ASP A 261 -12.07 2.23 -4.00
N LYS A 262 -12.75 1.12 -3.72
CA LYS A 262 -13.32 0.79 -2.40
C LYS A 262 -12.25 0.27 -1.44
N LYS A 263 -12.51 0.35 -0.13
CA LYS A 263 -11.63 -0.22 0.92
C LYS A 263 -11.44 -1.73 0.72
N ALA A 264 -10.19 -2.17 0.68
CA ALA A 264 -9.72 -3.55 0.55
C ALA A 264 -8.63 -3.82 1.62
N ALA A 265 -9.07 -3.84 2.89
CA ALA A 265 -8.19 -4.13 4.02
C ALA A 265 -7.63 -5.57 3.96
N TYR A 266 -6.44 -5.79 4.54
CA TYR A 266 -5.78 -7.09 4.53
C TYR A 266 -6.65 -8.23 5.08
N GLU A 267 -7.50 -7.93 6.05
CA GLU A 267 -8.42 -8.86 6.71
C GLU A 267 -9.46 -9.39 5.71
N SER A 268 -9.92 -8.56 4.78
CA SER A 268 -10.94 -8.90 3.77
C SER A 268 -10.38 -9.46 2.47
N LEU A 269 -9.06 -9.53 2.28
CA LEU A 269 -8.43 -10.12 1.10
C LEU A 269 -8.65 -11.64 1.05
N ILE A 270 -8.96 -12.13 -0.15
CA ILE A 270 -9.09 -13.54 -0.53
C ILE A 270 -8.23 -13.85 -1.75
N ILE A 271 -7.76 -15.09 -1.84
CA ILE A 271 -7.23 -15.66 -3.09
C ILE A 271 -8.40 -16.32 -3.82
N ASP A 272 -8.65 -15.94 -5.07
CA ASP A 272 -9.80 -16.42 -5.85
C ASP A 272 -9.48 -17.74 -6.55
N GLY A 273 -10.08 -18.84 -6.07
CA GLY A 273 -9.77 -20.18 -6.55
C GLY A 273 -10.10 -20.40 -8.03
N LEU A 274 -11.17 -19.79 -8.55
CA LEU A 274 -11.55 -19.94 -9.95
C LEU A 274 -10.51 -19.31 -10.88
N PHE A 275 -10.01 -18.11 -10.54
CA PHE A 275 -8.91 -17.50 -11.29
C PHE A 275 -7.62 -18.32 -11.18
N LEU A 276 -7.37 -18.96 -10.03
CA LEU A 276 -6.18 -19.80 -9.85
C LEU A 276 -6.23 -21.07 -10.73
N GLU A 277 -7.39 -21.72 -10.85
CA GLU A 277 -7.62 -22.82 -11.81
C GLU A 277 -7.33 -22.34 -13.25
N ILE A 278 -7.97 -21.25 -13.68
CA ILE A 278 -7.86 -20.69 -15.03
C ILE A 278 -6.41 -20.28 -15.38
N LEU A 279 -5.67 -19.74 -14.42
CA LEU A 279 -4.26 -19.35 -14.59
C LEU A 279 -3.32 -20.56 -14.74
N ASN A 280 -3.70 -21.73 -14.24
CA ASN A 280 -2.97 -22.99 -14.42
C ASN A 280 -3.35 -23.66 -15.75
N ASP A 281 -4.61 -23.59 -16.16
CA ASP A 281 -5.15 -24.23 -17.38
C ASP A 281 -4.70 -23.52 -18.68
N CYS A 282 -4.35 -22.23 -18.62
CA CYS A 282 -3.93 -21.45 -19.77
C CYS A 282 -2.77 -20.51 -19.42
N SER A 283 -1.76 -20.43 -20.29
CA SER A 283 -0.56 -19.61 -20.12
C SER A 283 -0.37 -18.53 -21.19
N ASP A 284 -1.03 -18.66 -22.35
CA ASP A 284 -0.84 -17.88 -23.59
C ASP A 284 -1.90 -16.78 -23.82
N VAL A 285 -2.80 -16.53 -22.87
CA VAL A 285 -3.96 -15.63 -23.05
C VAL A 285 -4.14 -14.64 -21.90
N ASP A 286 -4.37 -13.38 -22.26
CA ASP A 286 -4.49 -12.24 -21.34
C ASP A 286 -5.93 -11.90 -20.93
N GLU A 287 -6.94 -12.34 -21.70
CA GLU A 287 -8.36 -12.14 -21.38
C GLU A 287 -9.20 -13.40 -21.64
N ILE A 288 -10.21 -13.61 -20.79
CA ILE A 288 -11.20 -14.68 -20.93
C ILE A 288 -12.63 -14.13 -20.94
N LYS A 289 -13.55 -14.92 -21.48
CA LYS A 289 -14.99 -14.64 -21.51
C LYS A 289 -15.74 -15.76 -20.79
N PHE A 290 -16.48 -15.42 -19.75
CA PHE A 290 -17.43 -16.31 -19.09
C PHE A 290 -18.77 -16.36 -19.82
N GLN A 291 -19.40 -17.53 -19.83
CA GLN A 291 -20.69 -17.84 -20.41
C GLN A 291 -21.73 -18.16 -19.31
N GLU A 292 -23.02 -18.14 -19.65
CA GLU A 292 -24.15 -18.31 -18.71
C GLU A 292 -24.15 -19.65 -17.98
N ASP A 293 -23.65 -20.71 -18.62
CA ASP A 293 -23.46 -22.04 -18.01
C ASP A 293 -22.36 -22.07 -16.93
N GLY A 294 -21.53 -21.02 -16.85
CA GLY A 294 -20.38 -20.91 -15.96
C GLY A 294 -19.06 -21.39 -16.56
N THR A 295 -19.06 -21.83 -17.83
CA THR A 295 -17.83 -22.12 -18.58
C THR A 295 -17.13 -20.82 -18.98
N TRP A 296 -15.87 -20.95 -19.41
CA TRP A 296 -15.07 -19.83 -19.91
C TRP A 296 -14.37 -20.23 -21.21
N CYS A 297 -14.14 -19.24 -22.09
CA CYS A 297 -13.30 -19.42 -23.27
C CYS A 297 -12.18 -18.35 -23.32
N PRO A 298 -10.98 -18.71 -23.80
CA PRO A 298 -9.90 -17.74 -23.98
C PRO A 298 -10.21 -16.80 -25.14
N MET A 299 -10.09 -15.49 -24.93
CA MET A 299 -10.24 -14.50 -26.00
C MET A 299 -8.88 -14.25 -26.66
N ARG A 300 -8.61 -14.99 -27.73
CA ARG A 300 -7.50 -14.68 -28.62
C ARG A 300 -7.82 -13.43 -29.45
N PRO A 301 -6.89 -12.48 -29.61
CA PRO A 301 -7.05 -11.39 -30.57
C PRO A 301 -7.36 -11.97 -31.94
N LYS A 302 -8.49 -11.58 -32.52
CA LYS A 302 -8.86 -11.99 -33.87
C LYS A 302 -7.89 -11.28 -34.82
N ILE A 303 -6.83 -11.98 -35.23
CA ILE A 303 -6.01 -11.56 -36.37
C ILE A 303 -6.93 -11.65 -37.57
N GLU A 304 -7.55 -10.52 -37.92
CA GLU A 304 -8.23 -10.39 -39.19
C GLU A 304 -7.15 -10.44 -40.26
N ALA A 305 -6.99 -11.62 -40.85
CA ALA A 305 -6.10 -11.83 -41.98
C ALA A 305 -6.55 -10.88 -43.09
N VAL A 306 -5.81 -9.78 -43.25
CA VAL A 306 -5.97 -8.85 -44.37
C VAL A 306 -5.74 -9.67 -45.63
N LYS A 307 -6.85 -10.05 -46.28
CA LYS A 307 -6.83 -10.70 -47.58
C LYS A 307 -6.38 -9.66 -48.60
N VAL A 308 -5.07 -9.49 -48.73
CA VAL A 308 -4.45 -8.76 -49.82
C VAL A 308 -4.96 -9.38 -51.12
N PRO A 309 -5.69 -8.66 -51.99
CA PRO A 309 -6.17 -9.23 -53.24
C PRO A 309 -4.98 -9.49 -54.15
N THR A 310 -4.72 -10.77 -54.44
CA THR A 310 -3.65 -11.16 -55.37
C THR A 310 -4.02 -10.74 -56.79
N GLN A 311 -3.60 -9.55 -57.22
CA GLN A 311 -3.71 -9.15 -58.61
C GLN A 311 -2.70 -9.96 -59.44
N SER A 312 -3.21 -10.67 -60.44
CA SER A 312 -2.43 -11.50 -61.35
C SER A 312 -1.62 -10.65 -62.34
N ILE A 313 -0.29 -10.76 -62.28
CA ILE A 313 0.60 -10.18 -63.30
C ILE A 313 0.69 -11.15 -64.50
N PRO A 314 0.43 -10.72 -65.75
CA PRO A 314 0.66 -11.54 -66.92
C PRO A 314 2.17 -11.74 -67.19
N LYS A 315 2.52 -12.96 -67.58
CA LYS A 315 3.88 -13.38 -67.91
C LYS A 315 4.30 -12.80 -69.27
N ILE A 316 5.49 -12.19 -69.36
CA ILE A 316 6.15 -11.86 -70.64
C ILE A 316 7.59 -12.40 -70.57
N GLU A 317 8.04 -13.02 -71.66
CA GLU A 317 9.30 -13.78 -71.73
C GLU A 317 10.49 -12.92 -72.18
N MET A 318 11.70 -13.37 -71.84
CA MET A 318 12.98 -12.70 -72.14
C MET A 318 13.46 -12.96 -73.57
N VAL A 319 14.02 -11.94 -74.23
CA VAL A 319 15.11 -12.08 -75.21
C VAL A 319 16.15 -10.97 -74.96
N LEU A 320 17.43 -11.31 -75.09
CA LEU A 320 18.60 -10.42 -74.85
C LEU A 320 18.97 -9.61 -76.10
N HIS A 321 19.64 -8.45 -75.92
CA HIS A 321 20.96 -8.14 -76.51
C HIS A 321 21.52 -6.81 -75.95
N ALA A 322 22.78 -6.46 -76.29
CA ALA A 322 23.69 -5.70 -75.43
C ALA A 322 24.00 -4.24 -75.86
N ALA A 323 24.74 -3.55 -74.96
CA ALA A 323 25.64 -2.39 -75.15
C ALA A 323 25.20 -1.02 -74.58
N GLU A 324 26.16 -0.40 -73.87
CA GLU A 324 26.20 0.95 -73.27
C GLU A 324 26.75 2.02 -74.26
N PRO A 325 26.90 3.31 -73.89
CA PRO A 325 26.24 4.11 -72.82
C PRO A 325 25.69 5.47 -73.33
N SER A 326 24.93 6.20 -72.48
CA SER A 326 25.26 7.58 -72.04
C SER A 326 24.07 8.49 -71.65
N SER A 327 24.37 9.37 -70.69
CA SER A 327 23.80 10.71 -70.44
C SER A 327 22.52 10.92 -69.58
N ILE A 328 22.77 11.47 -68.38
CA ILE A 328 22.13 12.66 -67.76
C ILE A 328 20.59 12.70 -67.64
N LYS A 329 20.06 12.54 -66.42
CA LYS A 329 19.45 13.64 -65.61
C LYS A 329 19.12 13.25 -64.16
N LYS A 330 19.29 14.22 -63.26
CA LYS A 330 18.91 14.23 -61.82
C LYS A 330 17.40 14.63 -61.72
N ALA A 331 16.70 14.67 -60.59
CA ALA A 331 17.02 14.70 -59.14
C ALA A 331 15.77 14.17 -58.35
N ASP A 332 15.55 14.26 -57.03
CA ASP A 332 16.14 15.02 -55.91
C ASP A 332 16.09 14.18 -54.62
N VAL A 333 17.02 14.45 -53.68
CA VAL A 333 16.95 14.03 -52.27
C VAL A 333 17.23 15.28 -51.43
N ILE A 334 16.35 15.59 -50.49
CA ILE A 334 16.45 16.80 -49.65
C ILE A 334 17.10 16.41 -48.32
N ASP A 335 18.30 16.93 -48.10
CA ASP A 335 19.01 16.97 -46.82
C ASP A 335 19.10 18.43 -46.37
N LEU A 336 18.92 18.69 -45.07
CA LEU A 336 18.90 20.04 -44.50
C LEU A 336 19.56 20.06 -43.13
N THR A 337 20.88 20.21 -43.14
CA THR A 337 21.67 20.51 -41.93
C THR A 337 22.58 21.72 -42.15
N LEU A 338 22.43 22.70 -41.24
CA LEU A 338 23.41 23.70 -40.78
C LEU A 338 23.66 25.00 -41.59
N GLU A 339 23.54 26.11 -40.84
CA GLU A 339 24.44 27.30 -40.79
C GLU A 339 24.57 28.22 -42.03
N SER A 340 24.85 29.53 -41.95
CA SER A 340 24.83 30.57 -40.88
C SER A 340 25.12 31.95 -41.52
N SER A 341 24.78 33.07 -40.85
CA SER A 341 25.15 34.47 -41.25
C SER A 341 24.50 34.96 -42.57
N SER A 342 24.35 36.26 -42.92
CA SER A 342 24.67 37.59 -42.34
C SER A 342 23.67 38.63 -42.99
N SER A 343 23.61 39.95 -42.77
CA SER A 343 24.09 40.96 -41.79
C SER A 343 23.40 42.32 -42.10
N ASP A 344 23.79 43.43 -41.42
CA ASP A 344 23.70 44.86 -41.85
C ASP A 344 22.28 45.52 -41.95
N ASP A 345 22.03 46.81 -41.66
CA ASP A 345 22.83 47.90 -41.03
C ASP A 345 21.91 49.10 -40.62
N ASP A 346 22.50 50.15 -40.01
CA ASP A 346 22.05 51.57 -39.86
C ASP A 346 20.81 51.95 -38.99
N ASP A 347 20.69 53.16 -38.39
CA ASP A 347 21.61 54.04 -37.61
C ASP A 347 20.79 55.19 -36.92
N ASP A 348 21.43 56.03 -36.09
CA ASP A 348 20.99 57.37 -35.58
C ASP A 348 19.75 57.47 -34.63
N ASP A 349 19.62 58.37 -33.62
CA ASP A 349 20.53 59.39 -33.04
C ASP A 349 20.11 59.80 -31.59
N GLU A 350 20.94 60.65 -30.96
CA GLU A 350 20.99 61.29 -29.59
C GLU A 350 19.66 61.64 -28.82
N GLU A 351 19.60 62.02 -27.52
CA GLU A 351 20.53 62.76 -26.62
C GLU A 351 20.23 62.52 -25.10
N ASP A 352 20.97 63.20 -24.21
CA ASP A 352 21.23 62.92 -22.78
C ASP A 352 20.10 63.21 -21.74
N THR A 353 20.14 62.54 -20.58
CA THR A 353 19.83 63.12 -19.24
C THR A 353 20.08 62.14 -18.07
N ASP A 354 20.37 62.69 -16.88
CA ASP A 354 21.29 62.08 -15.90
C ASP A 354 20.66 61.53 -14.59
N HIS A 355 21.21 60.40 -14.11
CA HIS A 355 21.20 59.86 -12.72
C HIS A 355 19.85 59.45 -12.03
N PRO A 356 19.82 58.63 -10.93
CA PRO A 356 20.86 57.77 -10.34
C PRO A 356 20.45 56.33 -9.88
N LEU A 357 21.45 55.47 -9.68
CA LEU A 357 21.56 54.41 -8.62
C LEU A 357 20.40 53.40 -8.35
N LYS A 358 20.54 52.16 -8.85
CA LYS A 358 20.84 50.93 -8.03
C LYS A 358 20.77 49.61 -8.82
N LYS A 359 21.75 48.73 -8.61
CA LYS A 359 21.83 47.40 -9.24
C LYS A 359 20.64 46.51 -8.83
N ARG A 360 19.90 45.99 -9.81
CA ARG A 360 18.91 44.90 -9.63
C ARG A 360 19.26 43.74 -10.57
N SER A 361 19.95 42.74 -10.04
CA SER A 361 20.28 41.50 -10.78
C SER A 361 19.01 40.66 -11.02
N LYS A 362 18.86 40.17 -12.25
CA LYS A 362 17.71 39.36 -12.67
C LYS A 362 17.75 37.98 -11.99
N ILE A 363 16.66 37.59 -11.34
CA ILE A 363 16.37 36.18 -11.00
C ILE A 363 15.63 35.60 -12.19
N SER A 364 16.11 34.47 -12.72
CA SER A 364 15.41 33.72 -13.76
C SER A 364 14.39 32.78 -13.10
N GLU A 365 13.14 32.88 -13.51
CA GLU A 365 12.09 31.92 -13.16
C GLU A 365 12.22 30.68 -14.06
N GLN A 366 12.74 29.58 -13.52
CA GLN A 366 12.71 28.29 -14.25
C GLN A 366 12.70 27.09 -13.28
N SER A 367 11.53 26.78 -12.71
CA SER A 367 11.29 25.55 -11.95
C SER A 367 9.79 25.25 -11.76
N MET A 368 9.04 24.97 -12.83
CA MET A 368 7.63 24.51 -12.75
C MET A 368 7.27 23.41 -13.77
N LEU A 369 8.23 22.55 -14.15
CA LEU A 369 7.99 21.42 -15.10
C LEU A 369 8.71 20.09 -14.75
N SER A 370 9.14 19.86 -13.51
CA SER A 370 9.93 18.67 -13.14
C SER A 370 9.19 17.56 -12.37
N GLU A 371 8.06 17.83 -11.70
CA GLU A 371 7.43 16.82 -10.80
C GLU A 371 6.45 15.85 -11.48
N ALA A 372 5.93 16.18 -12.67
CA ALA A 372 5.00 15.29 -13.40
C ALA A 372 5.70 14.09 -14.09
N ALA A 373 7.01 14.17 -14.31
CA ALA A 373 7.77 13.20 -15.10
C ALA A 373 8.32 12.00 -14.29
N VAL A 374 8.21 12.02 -12.95
CA VAL A 374 8.80 10.99 -12.06
C VAL A 374 7.91 9.74 -11.95
N PHE A 375 6.64 9.81 -12.37
CA PHE A 375 5.68 8.71 -12.23
C PHE A 375 5.73 7.64 -13.35
N LEU A 376 6.67 7.75 -14.31
CA LEU A 376 6.64 6.93 -15.53
C LEU A 376 8.03 6.46 -16.02
N ARG A 377 8.96 6.15 -15.10
CA ARG A 377 10.24 5.48 -15.43
C ARG A 377 10.58 4.35 -14.44
N VAL A 378 11.15 3.27 -15.02
CA VAL A 378 11.65 2.04 -14.35
C VAL A 378 10.49 1.13 -13.87
N LEU A 379 10.31 -0.11 -14.34
CA LEU A 379 11.30 -1.13 -14.72
C LEU A 379 11.07 -1.71 -16.14
N THR A 380 12.09 -1.65 -17.00
CA THR A 380 12.26 -2.61 -18.10
C THR A 380 13.18 -3.74 -17.62
N TYR A 381 12.64 -4.95 -17.50
CA TYR A 381 13.41 -6.14 -17.13
C TYR A 381 13.63 -7.01 -18.37
N GLN A 382 14.88 -7.19 -18.80
CA GLN A 382 15.26 -8.17 -19.82
C GLN A 382 15.97 -9.35 -19.14
N PRO A 383 15.51 -10.60 -19.36
CA PRO A 383 16.22 -11.78 -18.89
C PRO A 383 17.35 -12.17 -19.86
N THR A 384 18.61 -11.90 -19.49
CA THR A 384 19.76 -12.51 -20.17
C THR A 384 20.05 -13.89 -19.57
N VAL A 385 19.67 -14.94 -20.29
CA VAL A 385 19.97 -16.32 -19.91
C VAL A 385 21.46 -16.60 -20.13
N ARG A 386 22.21 -16.81 -19.04
CA ARG A 386 23.47 -17.55 -19.05
C ARG A 386 23.39 -18.64 -17.98
N VAL A 387 23.36 -19.89 -18.42
CA VAL A 387 23.30 -21.07 -17.56
C VAL A 387 24.71 -21.47 -17.15
N PRO A 388 25.06 -21.51 -15.85
CA PRO A 388 26.27 -22.18 -15.39
C PRO A 388 26.04 -23.69 -15.36
N ASN A 389 26.99 -24.46 -15.88
CA ASN A 389 26.98 -25.92 -15.80
C ASN A 389 27.20 -26.37 -14.35
N VAL A 390 26.27 -27.15 -13.78
CA VAL A 390 26.37 -27.69 -12.42
C VAL A 390 26.53 -29.20 -12.50
N GLN A 391 27.71 -29.70 -12.11
CA GLN A 391 27.95 -31.12 -11.91
C GLN A 391 27.16 -31.61 -10.68
N ALA A 392 26.56 -32.80 -10.79
CA ALA A 392 25.81 -33.39 -9.69
C ALA A 392 26.70 -33.70 -8.48
N LEU A 393 26.21 -33.39 -7.28
CA LEU A 393 26.84 -33.70 -6.00
C LEU A 393 25.82 -34.31 -5.03
N ASP A 394 26.34 -35.11 -4.10
CA ASP A 394 25.69 -36.30 -3.56
C ASP A 394 24.67 -36.04 -2.43
N THR A 395 23.66 -36.90 -2.30
CA THR A 395 22.42 -36.66 -1.54
C THR A 395 22.46 -37.17 -0.09
N SER A 396 23.62 -37.17 0.56
CA SER A 396 23.90 -37.94 1.79
C SER A 396 23.82 -37.20 3.13
N TYR A 397 23.36 -35.94 3.17
CA TYR A 397 23.36 -35.11 4.39
C TYR A 397 21.98 -34.65 4.91
N LEU A 398 20.87 -35.16 4.38
CA LEU A 398 19.51 -34.80 4.83
C LEU A 398 18.89 -35.84 5.78
N THR A 399 19.59 -36.12 6.90
CA THR A 399 18.99 -36.76 8.09
C THR A 399 19.51 -36.10 9.36
N SER A 400 18.73 -35.18 9.91
CA SER A 400 18.84 -34.74 11.30
C SER A 400 17.43 -34.43 11.84
N SER A 401 17.12 -34.93 13.02
CA SER A 401 15.75 -35.05 13.53
C SER A 401 15.23 -33.78 14.21
N LEU A 402 14.16 -33.19 13.67
CA LEU A 402 13.40 -32.10 14.31
C LEU A 402 12.38 -32.67 15.31
N ALA A 403 12.86 -33.14 16.46
CA ALA A 403 12.02 -33.72 17.52
C ALA A 403 11.80 -32.81 18.75
N ASP A 404 12.62 -31.76 18.94
CA ASP A 404 12.73 -31.04 20.23
C ASP A 404 12.09 -29.63 20.28
N TYR A 405 10.94 -29.40 19.63
CA TYR A 405 10.17 -28.15 19.79
C TYR A 405 8.63 -28.34 19.78
N ALA A 406 8.13 -29.36 20.49
CA ALA A 406 6.71 -29.49 20.80
C ALA A 406 6.41 -28.92 22.21
N VAL A 407 5.76 -27.76 22.28
CA VAL A 407 5.21 -27.21 23.54
C VAL A 407 3.71 -27.58 23.63
N PRO A 408 3.24 -28.23 24.71
CA PRO A 408 1.83 -28.64 24.82
C PRO A 408 0.87 -27.45 24.94
N PHE A 409 -0.22 -27.49 24.18
CA PHE A 409 -1.36 -26.60 24.36
C PHE A 409 -2.19 -27.08 25.56
N HIS A 410 -2.28 -26.29 26.62
CA HIS A 410 -3.23 -26.52 27.72
C HIS A 410 -4.53 -25.74 27.46
N PRO A 411 -5.70 -26.40 27.37
CA PRO A 411 -6.98 -25.72 27.31
C PRO A 411 -7.38 -25.19 28.70
N SER A 412 -7.76 -23.92 28.80
CA SER A 412 -8.22 -23.30 30.05
C SER A 412 -9.55 -23.88 30.53
N THR A 413 -9.56 -24.41 31.75
CA THR A 413 -10.76 -24.88 32.45
C THR A 413 -11.56 -23.72 33.05
N LEU A 414 -12.56 -23.21 32.32
CA LEU A 414 -13.55 -22.26 32.87
C LEU A 414 -14.91 -22.35 32.11
N ALA A 415 -15.57 -23.52 32.17
CA ALA A 415 -16.96 -23.68 31.74
C ALA A 415 -17.60 -24.95 32.34
N THR A 416 -17.94 -24.94 33.63
CA THR A 416 -18.83 -25.95 34.21
C THR A 416 -19.65 -25.35 35.35
N ILE A 417 -20.90 -24.99 35.05
CA ILE A 417 -21.91 -24.65 36.05
C ILE A 417 -22.85 -25.86 36.10
N PRO A 418 -22.99 -26.56 37.24
CA PRO A 418 -23.98 -27.63 37.37
C PRO A 418 -25.39 -27.04 37.43
N THR A 419 -26.29 -27.58 36.62
CA THR A 419 -27.73 -27.34 36.74
C THR A 419 -28.27 -28.28 37.81
N ASP A 420 -28.52 -27.79 39.03
CA ASP A 420 -29.54 -28.30 39.97
C ASP A 420 -29.58 -27.45 41.25
N MET A 421 -30.76 -27.41 41.90
CA MET A 421 -31.16 -26.62 43.08
C MET A 421 -31.90 -25.29 42.84
N GLN A 422 -33.06 -25.34 42.18
CA GLN A 422 -34.21 -24.50 42.56
C GLN A 422 -35.52 -25.30 42.45
N SER A 423 -35.85 -26.01 43.52
CA SER A 423 -37.19 -26.51 43.81
C SER A 423 -37.59 -26.08 45.21
N GLU A 424 -38.82 -25.59 45.36
CA GLU A 424 -39.55 -25.41 46.63
C GLU A 424 -38.97 -24.39 47.64
N SER A 425 -39.51 -23.17 47.63
CA SER A 425 -40.31 -22.65 48.75
C SER A 425 -40.86 -21.25 48.47
N ALA A 426 -42.12 -21.17 48.05
CA ALA A 426 -42.95 -19.97 48.13
C ALA A 426 -44.30 -20.37 48.74
N GLY A 427 -44.32 -20.39 50.07
CA GLY A 427 -45.44 -20.73 50.95
C GLY A 427 -45.07 -20.29 52.36
#